data_AF-A0A840UHP1-F1
#
_entry.id   AF-A0A840UHP1-F1
#
_cell.length_a   1.000
_cell.length_b   1.000
_cell.length_c   1.000
_cell.angle_alpha   90.00
_cell.angle_beta   90.00
_cell.angle_gamma   90.00
#
_symmetry.space_group_name_H-M   'P 1'
#
loop_
_entity.id
_entity.type
_entity.pdbx_description
1 polymer ?
#
loop_
_entity_poly.entity_id
_entity_poly.type
_entity_poly.pdbx_seq_one_letter_code
_entity_poly.pdbx_strand_id
1 'polypeptide(L)'
;MDILQISQAKASRHLIYLKKAGLLNDRKYIRWVYYSVAGNVQLKFIDSLIYDDLRGLEPYKSDLKKQKHWSKYRKQACAYLDL
;
A
#
# COMPACT_ATOMS: atom_id res chain seq x y z
N MET A 1 -17.37 -1.54 1.04
CA MET A 1 -17.06 -2.54 2.08
C MET A 1 -15.72 -2.15 2.69
N ASP A 2 -15.68 -1.86 3.99
CA ASP A 2 -14.46 -1.41 4.65
C ASP A 2 -13.50 -2.59 4.80
N ILE A 3 -12.35 -2.55 4.11
CA ILE A 3 -11.39 -3.65 4.07
C ILE A 3 -10.92 -4.04 5.48
N LEU A 4 -10.72 -3.04 6.33
CA LEU A 4 -10.19 -3.22 7.68
C LEU A 4 -11.28 -3.24 8.77
N GLN A 5 -12.56 -3.09 8.42
CA GLN A 5 -13.68 -3.07 9.38
C GLN A 5 -13.47 -2.06 10.54
N ILE A 6 -12.83 -0.93 10.26
CA ILE A 6 -12.59 0.17 11.22
C ILE A 6 -13.02 1.50 10.61
N SER A 7 -13.37 2.47 11.47
CA SER A 7 -13.71 3.81 11.01
C SER A 7 -12.52 4.52 10.35
N GLN A 8 -12.81 5.42 9.41
CA GLN A 8 -11.80 6.25 8.74
C GLN A 8 -10.94 7.03 9.75
N ALA A 9 -11.55 7.59 10.80
CA ALA A 9 -10.83 8.33 11.84
C ALA A 9 -9.84 7.43 12.59
N LYS A 10 -10.20 6.17 12.85
CA LYS A 10 -9.32 5.19 13.49
C LYS A 10 -8.18 4.79 12.56
N ALA A 11 -8.47 4.52 11.29
CA ALA A 11 -7.46 4.23 10.27
C ALA A 11 -6.45 5.38 10.11
N SER A 12 -6.95 6.62 10.02
CA SER A 12 -6.11 7.83 9.92
C SER A 12 -5.15 7.96 11.10
N ARG A 13 -5.67 7.76 12.33
CA ARG A 13 -4.84 7.80 13.54
C ARG A 13 -3.75 6.72 13.53
N HIS A 14 -4.07 5.50 13.11
CA HIS A 14 -3.08 4.41 13.00
C HIS A 14 -1.98 4.74 11.98
N LEU A 15 -2.33 5.28 10.81
CA LEU A 15 -1.35 5.66 9.78
C LEU A 15 -0.37 6.72 10.30
N ILE A 16 -0.83 7.68 11.09
CA ILE A 16 0.03 8.69 11.73
C ILE A 16 1.02 8.03 12.71
N TYR A 17 0.56 7.08 13.53
CA TYR A 17 1.44 6.38 14.48
C TYR A 17 2.47 5.50 13.77
N LEU A 18 2.07 4.76 12.74
CA LEU A 18 2.97 3.93 11.94
C LEU A 18 4.02 4.79 11.21
N LYS A 19 3.63 5.95 10.68
CA LYS A 19 4.58 6.94 10.14
C LYS A 19 5.57 7.42 11.20
N LYS A 20 5.09 7.83 12.38
CA LYS A 20 5.95 8.30 13.48
C LYS A 20 6.93 7.22 13.96
N ALA A 21 6.53 5.95 13.91
CA ALA A 21 7.38 4.81 14.22
C ALA A 21 8.39 4.46 13.11
N GLY A 22 8.41 5.19 11.99
CA GLY A 22 9.31 4.94 10.86
C GLY A 22 8.93 3.72 10.02
N LEU A 23 7.69 3.23 10.13
CA LEU A 23 7.20 2.06 9.39
C LEU A 23 6.59 2.42 8.03
N LEU A 24 6.13 3.67 7.87
CA LEU A 24 5.50 4.16 6.66
C LEU A 24 6.15 5.45 6.17
N ASN A 25 6.20 5.62 4.86
CA ASN A 25 6.39 6.88 4.18
C ASN A 25 5.03 7.45 3.77
N ASP A 26 4.92 8.79 3.70
CA ASP A 26 3.77 9.48 3.15
C ASP A 26 4.15 10.41 1.99
N ARG A 27 3.26 10.50 1.00
CA ARG A 27 3.35 11.44 -0.12
C ARG A 27 2.02 12.17 -0.24
N LYS A 28 2.03 13.49 -0.06
CA LYS A 28 0.86 14.34 -0.30
C LYS A 28 0.79 14.75 -1.77
N TYR A 29 -0.40 14.66 -2.36
CA TYR A 29 -0.67 15.13 -3.72
C TYR A 29 -2.06 15.77 -3.76
N ILE A 30 -2.08 17.11 -3.88
CA ILE A 30 -3.29 17.91 -3.86
C ILE A 30 -4.12 17.60 -2.59
N ARG A 31 -5.24 16.88 -2.73
CA ARG A 31 -6.15 16.48 -1.64
C ARG A 31 -5.85 15.08 -1.06
N TRP A 32 -4.97 14.31 -1.69
CA TRP A 32 -4.71 12.92 -1.33
C TRP A 32 -3.40 12.76 -0.56
N VAL A 33 -3.38 11.80 0.35
CA VAL A 33 -2.16 11.33 1.02
C VAL A 33 -1.99 9.86 0.71
N TYR A 34 -0.87 9.52 0.08
CA TYR A 34 -0.50 8.15 -0.25
C TYR A 34 0.49 7.64 0.77
N TYR A 35 0.29 6.42 1.25
CA TYR A 35 1.19 5.76 2.19
C TYR A 35 1.89 4.58 1.51
N SER A 36 3.15 4.36 1.85
CA SER A 36 3.89 3.16 1.47
C SER A 36 4.69 2.64 2.65
N VAL A 37 4.99 1.34 2.68
CA VAL A 37 5.91 0.77 3.66
C VAL A 37 7.29 1.41 3.51
N ALA A 38 7.95 1.72 4.63
CA ALA A 38 9.32 2.22 4.62
C ALA A 38 10.27 1.09 4.19
N GLY A 39 11.17 1.35 3.23
CA GLY A 39 12.12 0.35 2.72
C GLY A 39 13.38 0.22 3.58
N ASN A 40 13.29 0.33 4.90
CA ASN A 40 14.45 0.23 5.79
C ASN A 40 14.74 -1.23 6.21
N VAL A 41 16.02 -1.55 6.34
CA VAL A 41 16.56 -2.90 6.60
C VAL A 41 16.06 -3.52 7.91
N GLN A 42 15.52 -2.72 8.84
CA GLN A 42 15.03 -3.18 10.14
C GLN A 42 13.64 -3.84 10.08
N LEU A 43 12.97 -3.83 8.92
CA LEU A 43 11.62 -4.39 8.74
C LEU A 43 11.59 -5.79 8.16
N LYS A 44 12.68 -6.56 8.30
CA LYS A 44 12.73 -7.97 7.85
C LYS A 44 11.54 -8.82 8.33
N PHE A 45 11.04 -8.55 9.53
CA PHE A 45 9.83 -9.21 10.03
C PHE A 45 8.58 -8.89 9.18
N ILE A 46 8.36 -7.61 8.85
CA ILE A 46 7.23 -7.18 8.02
C ILE A 46 7.39 -7.73 6.61
N ASP A 47 8.61 -7.73 6.07
CA ASP A 47 8.87 -8.34 4.78
C ASP A 47 8.52 -9.83 4.81
N SER A 48 8.99 -10.60 5.79
CA SER A 48 8.65 -12.03 5.90
C SER A 48 7.13 -12.24 6.00
N LEU A 49 6.45 -11.50 6.89
CA LEU A 49 4.99 -11.58 7.03
C LEU A 49 4.26 -11.28 5.71
N ILE A 50 4.72 -10.29 4.94
CA ILE A 50 4.08 -9.93 3.67
C ILE A 50 4.39 -10.99 2.61
N TYR A 51 5.67 -11.25 2.36
CA TYR A 51 6.14 -12.03 1.23
C TYR A 51 5.92 -13.53 1.41
N ASP A 52 6.10 -14.04 2.63
CA ASP A 52 6.02 -15.47 2.93
C ASP A 52 4.60 -15.88 3.33
N ASP A 53 3.90 -15.06 4.13
CA ASP A 53 2.56 -15.42 4.63
C ASP A 53 1.43 -14.79 3.80
N LEU A 54 1.30 -13.46 3.82
CA LEU A 54 0.07 -12.79 3.36
C LEU A 54 -0.14 -12.91 1.85
N ARG A 55 0.90 -12.80 1.04
CA ARG A 55 0.78 -12.83 -0.44
C ARG A 55 0.28 -14.17 -0.98
N GLY A 56 0.42 -15.25 -0.23
CA GLY A 56 -0.08 -16.57 -0.59
C GLY A 56 -1.60 -16.73 -0.40
N LEU A 57 -2.20 -15.91 0.46
CA LEU A 57 -3.59 -16.01 0.87
C LEU A 57 -4.52 -15.21 -0.05
N GLU A 58 -5.76 -15.64 -0.19
CA GLU A 58 -6.82 -14.80 -0.76
C GLU A 58 -7.29 -13.77 0.28
N PRO A 59 -7.65 -12.54 -0.13
CA PRO A 59 -7.77 -12.05 -1.51
C PRO A 59 -6.44 -11.53 -2.11
N TYR A 60 -5.35 -11.52 -1.34
CA TYR A 60 -4.09 -10.85 -1.74
C TYR A 60 -3.46 -11.49 -2.98
N LYS A 61 -3.51 -12.82 -3.10
CA LYS A 61 -3.00 -13.55 -4.26
C LYS A 61 -3.71 -13.17 -5.55
N SER A 62 -5.05 -13.09 -5.55
CA SER A 62 -5.80 -12.66 -6.73
C SER A 62 -5.60 -11.16 -7.01
N ASP A 63 -5.46 -10.33 -5.99
CA ASP A 63 -5.19 -8.90 -6.16
C ASP A 63 -3.82 -8.64 -6.78
N LEU A 64 -2.79 -9.38 -6.40
CA LEU A 64 -1.46 -9.34 -7.04
C LEU A 64 -1.51 -9.72 -8.52
N LYS A 65 -2.34 -10.71 -8.90
CA LYS A 65 -2.52 -11.08 -10.32
C LYS A 65 -3.15 -9.91 -11.10
N LYS A 66 -4.18 -9.28 -10.54
CA LYS A 66 -4.81 -8.08 -11.13
C LYS A 66 -3.81 -6.94 -11.25
N GLN A 67 -3.06 -6.67 -10.19
CA GLN A 67 -2.02 -5.63 -10.18
C GLN A 67 -1.00 -5.86 -11.32
N LYS A 68 -0.47 -7.07 -11.47
CA LYS A 68 0.47 -7.42 -12.55
C LYS A 68 -0.16 -7.24 -13.93
N HIS A 69 -1.41 -7.68 -14.11
CA HIS A 69 -2.16 -7.50 -15.34
C HIS A 69 -2.29 -6.02 -15.70
N TRP A 70 -2.76 -5.18 -14.77
CA TRP A 70 -2.95 -3.74 -15.00
C TRP A 70 -1.64 -2.97 -15.17
N SER A 71 -0.57 -3.37 -14.49
CA SER A 71 0.76 -2.75 -14.62
C SER A 71 1.27 -2.80 -16.07
N LYS A 72 0.94 -3.87 -16.82
CA LYS A 72 1.30 -4.01 -18.24
C LYS A 72 0.70 -2.90 -19.11
N TYR A 73 -0.53 -2.47 -18.80
CA TYR A 73 -1.26 -1.45 -19.55
C TYR A 73 -1.07 -0.04 -18.99
N ARG A 74 -0.59 0.09 -17.74
CA ARG A 74 -0.41 1.37 -17.07
C ARG A 74 0.61 2.29 -17.75
N LYS A 75 1.64 1.73 -18.40
CA LYS A 75 2.62 2.52 -19.20
C LYS A 75 1.98 3.26 -20.38
N GLN A 76 0.85 2.79 -20.92
CA GLN A 76 0.13 3.44 -22.02
C GLN A 76 -0.90 4.48 -21.53
N ALA A 77 -1.52 4.27 -20.36
CA ALA A 77 -2.60 5.12 -19.87
C ALA A 77 -2.13 6.35 -19.06
N CYS A 78 -1.02 6.24 -18.31
CA CYS A 78 -0.51 7.39 -17.52
C CYS A 78 0.16 8.49 -18.37
N ALA A 79 0.46 8.23 -19.65
CA ALA A 79 1.00 9.25 -20.56
C ALA A 79 0.01 10.39 -20.88
N TYR A 80 -1.27 10.24 -20.54
CA TYR A 80 -2.32 11.23 -20.79
C TYR A 80 -2.71 12.08 -19.58
N LEU A 81 -2.09 11.87 -18.41
CA LEU A 81 -2.41 12.59 -17.17
C LEU A 81 -1.29 13.51 -16.67
N ASP A 82 -0.24 13.72 -17.48
CA ASP A 82 0.86 14.66 -17.24
C ASP A 82 0.75 15.94 -18.12
N LEU A 83 -0.45 16.25 -18.66
CA LEU A 83 -0.80 17.53 -19.32
C LEU A 83 -1.67 18.40 -18.42
#